data_AF-A0A530LP84-F1
#
_entry.id   AF-A0A530LP84-F1
#
_cell.length_a   1.000
_cell.length_b   1.000
_cell.length_c   1.000
_cell.angle_alpha   90.00
_cell.angle_beta   90.00
_cell.angle_gamma   90.00
#
_symmetry.space_group_name_H-M   'P 1'
#
loop_
_entity.id
_entity.type
_entity.pdbx_description
1 polymer ?
#
loop_
_entity_poly.entity_id
_entity_poly.type
_entity_poly.pdbx_seq_one_letter_code
_entity_poly.pdbx_strand_id
1 'polypeptide(L)'
;AELGQADIVTSATITTTPLIKGALLKPGTHVDLVGGFTPAMRESDDDAIARAGVYVDTRAGATKEAGDIVQPLASGVLKPEAIVADLYELARSQKKGRQNDDEITLFKSVGAALEDLAAGIAVYRASVGE
;
A
#
# COMPACT_ATOMS: atom_id res chain seq x y z
N ALA A 1 15.06 12.86 -9.44
CA ALA A 1 16.42 12.32 -9.24
C ALA A 1 16.56 11.58 -7.92
N GLU A 2 15.87 12.01 -6.84
CA GLU A 2 15.95 11.36 -5.51
C GLU A 2 15.28 9.98 -5.40
N LEU A 3 14.19 9.73 -6.12
CA LEU A 3 13.41 8.49 -5.98
C LEU A 3 14.25 7.23 -6.24
N GLY A 4 15.17 7.28 -7.20
CA GLY A 4 16.02 6.14 -7.56
C GLY A 4 17.13 5.81 -6.56
N GLN A 5 17.27 6.58 -5.48
CA GLN A 5 18.25 6.33 -4.42
C GLN A 5 17.60 5.82 -3.13
N ALA A 6 16.29 5.99 -2.97
CA ALA A 6 15.57 5.69 -1.74
C ALA A 6 15.33 4.18 -1.53
N ASP A 7 15.63 3.68 -0.35
CA ASP A 7 15.26 2.33 0.09
C ASP A 7 13.77 2.24 0.46
N ILE A 8 13.22 3.33 0.99
CA ILE A 8 11.80 3.46 1.35
C ILE A 8 11.27 4.77 0.76
N VAL A 9 10.13 4.67 0.09
CA VAL A 9 9.39 5.79 -0.51
C VAL A 9 8.02 5.83 0.14
N THR A 10 7.72 6.89 0.90
CA THR A 10 6.39 7.11 1.46
C THR A 10 5.70 8.25 0.73
N SER A 11 4.49 7.99 0.25
CA SER A 11 3.63 8.98 -0.38
C SER A 11 2.33 9.12 0.40
N ALA A 12 2.00 10.36 0.76
CA ALA A 12 0.82 10.73 1.52
C ALA A 12 0.16 11.97 0.91
N THR A 13 -0.20 11.87 -0.37
CA THR A 13 -0.70 12.96 -1.20
C THR A 13 -2.12 12.67 -1.68
N ILE A 14 -2.91 13.73 -1.87
CA ILE A 14 -4.29 13.65 -2.40
C ILE A 14 -4.35 13.78 -3.92
N THR A 15 -3.29 13.38 -4.62
CA THR A 15 -3.17 13.56 -6.07
C THR A 15 -4.08 12.61 -6.85
N THR A 16 -4.57 13.06 -7.99
CA THR A 16 -5.26 12.24 -9.00
C THR A 16 -4.35 11.88 -10.17
N THR A 17 -3.11 12.38 -10.15
CA THR A 17 -2.09 12.13 -11.17
C THR A 17 -0.85 11.48 -10.53
N PRO A 18 -0.32 10.39 -11.12
CA PRO A 18 0.82 9.68 -10.53
C PRO A 18 2.08 10.53 -10.37
N LEU A 19 2.57 10.65 -9.14
CA LEU A 19 3.84 11.29 -8.79
C LEU A 19 4.99 10.28 -8.71
N ILE A 20 4.70 9.08 -8.21
CA ILE A 20 5.65 7.96 -8.13
C ILE A 20 5.65 7.25 -9.48
N LYS A 21 6.79 7.33 -10.17
CA LYS A 21 6.99 6.65 -11.45
C LYS A 21 7.71 5.33 -11.22
N GLY A 22 7.10 4.22 -11.60
CA GLY A 22 7.64 2.88 -11.43
C GLY A 22 9.05 2.78 -11.98
N ALA A 23 9.28 3.30 -13.20
CA ALA A 23 10.59 3.34 -13.87
C ALA A 23 11.73 3.95 -13.04
N LEU A 24 11.42 4.83 -12.07
CA LEU A 24 12.40 5.49 -11.22
C LEU A 24 12.69 4.75 -9.91
N LEU A 25 11.97 3.67 -9.60
CA LEU A 25 12.23 2.83 -8.41
C LEU A 25 13.41 1.89 -8.66
N LYS A 26 14.34 1.83 -7.69
CA LYS A 26 15.44 0.86 -7.71
C LYS A 26 14.97 -0.51 -7.19
N PRO A 27 15.65 -1.62 -7.54
CA PRO A 27 15.42 -2.90 -6.90
C PRO A 27 15.52 -2.79 -5.37
N GLY A 28 14.70 -3.57 -4.67
CA GLY A 28 14.66 -3.58 -3.20
C GLY A 28 13.82 -2.48 -2.54
N THR A 29 13.40 -1.45 -3.28
CA THR A 29 12.63 -0.35 -2.69
C THR A 29 11.30 -0.81 -2.08
N HIS A 30 10.98 -0.31 -0.89
CA HIS A 30 9.64 -0.36 -0.30
C HIS A 30 8.87 0.93 -0.60
N VAL A 31 7.60 0.82 -0.97
CA VAL A 31 6.74 1.95 -1.32
C VAL A 31 5.48 1.93 -0.47
N ASP A 32 5.23 3.00 0.29
CA ASP A 32 3.99 3.22 1.03
C ASP A 32 3.12 4.24 0.29
N LEU A 33 1.89 3.84 -0.05
CA LEU A 33 0.89 4.72 -0.66
C LEU A 33 -0.27 4.90 0.32
N VAL A 34 -0.39 6.08 0.93
CA VAL A 34 -1.33 6.32 2.05
C VAL A 34 -2.39 7.35 1.69
N GLY A 35 -2.12 8.24 0.74
CA GLY A 35 -2.97 9.40 0.46
C GLY A 35 -4.20 9.10 -0.41
N GLY A 36 -4.11 8.13 -1.33
CA GLY A 36 -5.24 7.79 -2.22
C GLY A 36 -6.35 6.97 -1.55
N PHE A 37 -7.50 7.58 -1.23
CA PHE A 37 -8.67 6.90 -0.62
C PHE A 37 -9.95 7.01 -1.45
N THR A 38 -9.87 7.50 -2.69
CA THR A 38 -10.99 7.49 -3.65
C THR A 38 -10.56 6.89 -4.98
N PRO A 39 -11.48 6.30 -5.78
CA PRO A 39 -11.10 5.64 -7.04
C PRO A 39 -10.37 6.55 -8.04
N ALA A 40 -10.56 7.87 -7.95
CA ALA A 40 -9.88 8.85 -8.79
C ALA A 40 -8.48 9.21 -8.28
N MET A 41 -8.20 9.06 -6.99
CA MET A 41 -6.93 9.42 -6.37
C MET A 41 -5.92 8.28 -6.50
N ARG A 42 -4.75 8.60 -7.05
CA ARG A 42 -3.64 7.66 -7.17
C ARG A 42 -2.32 8.40 -7.11
N GLU A 43 -1.36 7.81 -6.44
CA GLU A 43 -0.05 8.39 -6.18
C GLU A 43 1.03 7.79 -7.07
N SER A 44 0.81 6.56 -7.54
CA SER A 44 1.75 5.77 -8.35
C SER A 44 1.20 5.44 -9.73
N ASP A 45 2.09 5.20 -10.71
CA ASP A 45 1.71 4.78 -12.06
C ASP A 45 1.58 3.25 -12.17
N ASP A 46 1.08 2.78 -13.32
CA ASP A 46 0.85 1.36 -13.56
C ASP A 46 2.18 0.56 -13.56
N ASP A 47 3.29 1.21 -13.93
CA ASP A 47 4.62 0.59 -13.87
C ASP A 47 5.04 0.26 -12.44
N ALA A 48 4.71 1.12 -11.47
CA ALA A 48 5.01 0.84 -10.06
C ALA A 48 4.25 -0.40 -9.56
N ILE A 49 2.98 -0.51 -9.94
CA ILE A 49 2.11 -1.63 -9.58
C ILE A 49 2.56 -2.93 -10.25
N ALA A 50 2.91 -2.87 -11.54
CA ALA A 50 3.35 -4.04 -12.31
C ALA A 50 4.69 -4.61 -11.84
N ARG A 51 5.57 -3.77 -11.28
CA ARG A 51 6.91 -4.16 -10.84
C ARG A 51 6.98 -4.62 -9.39
N ALA A 52 5.96 -4.36 -8.59
CA ALA A 52 5.99 -4.58 -7.15
C ALA A 52 5.19 -5.81 -6.71
N GLY A 53 5.62 -6.45 -5.62
CA GLY A 53 4.72 -7.22 -4.78
C GLY A 53 3.73 -6.28 -4.11
N VAL A 54 2.44 -6.40 -4.46
CA VAL A 54 1.37 -5.52 -3.95
C VAL A 54 0.76 -6.08 -2.68
N TYR A 55 0.80 -5.28 -1.63
CA TYR A 55 0.23 -5.54 -0.31
C TYR A 55 -0.77 -4.44 0.04
N VAL A 56 -1.81 -4.77 0.78
CA VAL A 56 -2.88 -3.83 1.13
C VAL A 56 -3.22 -3.88 2.61
N ASP A 57 -3.82 -2.84 3.15
CA ASP A 57 -4.39 -2.86 4.51
C ASP A 57 -5.54 -3.87 4.62
N THR A 58 -6.54 -3.72 3.76
CA THR A 58 -7.66 -4.63 3.58
C THR A 58 -7.93 -4.81 2.09
N ARG A 59 -8.18 -6.05 1.67
CA ARG A 59 -8.56 -6.31 0.27
C ARG A 59 -9.84 -5.57 -0.11
N ALA A 60 -10.82 -5.54 0.79
CA ALA A 60 -12.12 -4.94 0.52
C ALA A 60 -12.05 -3.42 0.30
N GLY A 61 -11.31 -2.68 1.15
CA GLY A 61 -11.12 -1.24 1.01
C GLY A 61 -10.26 -0.90 -0.21
N ALA A 62 -9.08 -1.50 -0.31
CA ALA A 62 -8.15 -1.20 -1.39
C ALA A 62 -8.74 -1.43 -2.79
N THR A 63 -9.49 -2.52 -2.99
CA THR A 63 -10.07 -2.85 -4.31
C THR A 63 -11.33 -2.07 -4.68
N LYS A 64 -11.89 -1.26 -3.76
CA LYS A 64 -13.07 -0.43 -4.00
C LYS A 64 -12.79 1.06 -3.95
N GLU A 65 -11.82 1.46 -3.13
CA GLU A 65 -11.62 2.85 -2.74
C GLU A 65 -10.29 3.41 -3.21
N ALA A 66 -9.19 2.64 -3.22
CA ALA A 66 -7.88 3.17 -3.61
C ALA A 66 -7.74 3.25 -5.14
N GLY A 67 -7.65 4.45 -5.73
CA GLY A 67 -7.37 4.57 -7.16
C GLY A 67 -6.04 3.95 -7.60
N ASP A 68 -5.03 3.90 -6.71
CA ASP A 68 -3.78 3.14 -6.92
C ASP A 68 -3.98 1.64 -7.17
N ILE A 69 -5.14 1.07 -6.81
CA ILE A 69 -5.46 -0.35 -6.96
C ILE A 69 -6.65 -0.54 -7.91
N VAL A 70 -7.72 0.23 -7.74
CA VAL A 70 -8.94 0.18 -8.57
C VAL A 70 -8.61 0.44 -10.04
N GLN A 71 -7.75 1.41 -10.35
CA GLN A 71 -7.45 1.75 -11.73
C GLN A 71 -6.61 0.65 -12.42
N PRO A 72 -5.52 0.13 -11.82
CA PRO A 72 -4.81 -1.02 -12.37
C PRO A 72 -5.64 -2.30 -12.51
N LEU A 73 -6.59 -2.54 -11.60
CA LEU A 73 -7.54 -3.66 -11.72
C LEU A 73 -8.46 -3.46 -12.93
N ALA A 74 -8.97 -2.25 -13.14
CA ALA A 74 -9.83 -1.93 -14.28
C ALA A 74 -9.08 -1.97 -15.62
N SER A 75 -7.80 -1.57 -15.65
CA SER A 75 -6.95 -1.63 -16.85
C SER A 75 -6.37 -3.02 -17.12
N GLY A 76 -6.47 -3.95 -16.16
CA GLY A 76 -5.92 -5.30 -16.25
C GLY A 76 -4.42 -5.40 -15.97
N VAL A 77 -3.78 -4.30 -15.57
CA VAL A 77 -2.37 -4.27 -15.11
C VAL A 77 -2.20 -5.08 -13.83
N LEU A 78 -3.17 -4.98 -12.92
CA LEU A 78 -3.24 -5.79 -11.72
C LEU A 78 -4.40 -6.78 -11.85
N LYS A 79 -4.18 -8.01 -11.43
CA LYS A 79 -5.26 -8.99 -11.22
C LYS A 79 -5.59 -9.07 -9.73
N PRO A 80 -6.86 -9.25 -9.33
CA PRO A 80 -7.22 -9.38 -7.91
C PRO A 80 -6.39 -10.44 -7.17
N GLU A 81 -6.07 -11.54 -7.85
CA GLU A 81 -5.32 -12.67 -7.30
C GLU A 81 -3.81 -12.36 -7.16
N ALA A 82 -3.32 -11.31 -7.82
CA ALA A 82 -1.93 -10.88 -7.75
C ALA A 82 -1.65 -9.98 -6.53
N ILE A 83 -2.67 -9.52 -5.81
CA ILE A 83 -2.49 -8.88 -4.49
C ILE A 83 -1.98 -9.95 -3.52
N VAL A 84 -0.71 -9.81 -3.11
CA VAL A 84 0.07 -10.83 -2.41
C VAL A 84 -0.55 -11.18 -1.05
N ALA A 85 -0.82 -10.15 -0.24
CA ALA A 85 -1.41 -10.30 1.08
C ALA A 85 -2.07 -9.00 1.54
N ASP A 86 -3.01 -9.12 2.49
CA ASP A 86 -3.39 -8.00 3.36
C ASP A 86 -2.68 -8.03 4.72
N LEU A 87 -2.85 -6.97 5.52
CA LEU A 87 -2.24 -6.90 6.86
C LEU A 87 -2.72 -8.01 7.81
N TYR A 88 -3.95 -8.52 7.63
CA TYR A 88 -4.47 -9.63 8.43
C TYR A 88 -3.69 -10.92 8.18
N GLU A 89 -3.47 -11.25 6.90
CA GLU A 89 -2.69 -12.40 6.45
C GLU A 89 -1.22 -12.29 6.87
N LEU A 90 -0.62 -11.10 6.75
CA LEU A 90 0.77 -10.84 7.13
C LEU A 90 0.98 -10.95 8.65
N ALA A 91 0.14 -10.30 9.46
CA ALA A 91 0.25 -10.31 10.92
C ALA A 91 0.10 -11.72 11.52
N ARG A 92 -0.57 -12.64 10.80
CA ARG A 92 -0.73 -14.05 11.19
C ARG A 92 0.26 -14.99 10.54
N SER A 93 1.25 -14.48 9.80
CA SER A 93 2.22 -15.29 9.05
C SER A 93 1.56 -16.28 8.06
N GLN A 94 0.36 -15.98 7.59
CA GLN A 94 -0.35 -16.80 6.57
C GLN A 94 0.23 -16.55 5.18
N LYS A 95 0.74 -15.34 4.96
CA LYS A 95 1.49 -14.94 3.79
C LYS A 95 2.84 -14.40 4.24
N LYS A 96 3.83 -14.52 3.37
CA LYS A 96 5.15 -13.93 3.59
C LYS A 96 5.17 -12.50 3.03
N GLY A 97 5.95 -11.62 3.65
CA GLY A 97 6.26 -10.30 3.10
C GLY A 97 7.30 -10.40 1.97
N ARG A 98 8.28 -9.51 1.96
CA ARG A 98 9.42 -9.54 1.03
C ARG A 98 10.06 -10.95 0.93
N GLN A 99 10.24 -11.44 -0.30
CA GLN A 99 10.82 -12.73 -0.65
C GLN A 99 12.31 -12.68 -0.97
N ASN A 100 12.82 -11.54 -1.47
CA ASN A 100 14.24 -11.34 -1.77
C ASN A 100 14.63 -9.85 -1.69
N ASP A 101 15.94 -9.58 -1.74
CA ASP A 101 16.51 -8.24 -1.57
C ASP A 101 16.22 -7.30 -2.74
N ASP A 102 15.96 -7.83 -3.94
CA ASP A 102 15.69 -7.05 -5.15
C ASP A 102 14.20 -6.76 -5.37
N GLU A 103 13.31 -7.44 -4.64
CA GLU A 103 11.87 -7.26 -4.77
C GLU A 103 11.48 -5.81 -4.47
N ILE A 104 10.63 -5.21 -5.29
CA ILE A 104 9.97 -3.96 -4.92
C ILE A 104 8.70 -4.35 -4.17
N THR A 105 8.49 -3.82 -2.97
CA THR A 105 7.26 -4.06 -2.22
C THR A 105 6.45 -2.77 -2.17
N LEU A 106 5.15 -2.87 -2.47
CA LEU A 106 4.24 -1.73 -2.49
C LEU A 106 3.09 -2.01 -1.54
N PHE A 107 2.98 -1.20 -0.49
CA PHE A 107 1.88 -1.25 0.45
C PHE A 107 0.90 -0.12 0.17
N LYS A 108 -0.38 -0.46 -0.03
CA LYS A 108 -1.47 0.51 -0.17
C LYS A 108 -2.36 0.51 1.06
N SER A 109 -2.52 1.69 1.67
CA SER A 109 -3.42 1.95 2.78
C SER A 109 -4.57 2.87 2.34
N VAL A 110 -5.79 2.54 2.75
CA VAL A 110 -6.99 3.41 2.74
C VAL A 110 -7.51 3.68 4.15
N GLY A 111 -7.11 2.86 5.14
CA GLY A 111 -7.51 2.91 6.53
C GLY A 111 -8.57 1.86 6.85
N ALA A 112 -8.46 1.26 8.04
CA ALA A 112 -9.45 0.33 8.57
C ALA A 112 -9.93 0.75 9.95
N ALA A 113 -11.24 0.73 10.19
CA ALA A 113 -11.82 1.12 11.48
C ALA A 113 -11.30 0.30 12.69
N LEU A 114 -10.74 -0.89 12.43
CA LEU A 114 -10.07 -1.68 13.46
C LEU A 114 -8.81 -0.98 14.01
N GLU A 115 -8.10 -0.24 13.17
CA GLU A 115 -6.90 0.53 13.54
C GLU A 115 -7.28 1.64 14.51
N ASP A 116 -8.36 2.38 14.21
CA ASP A 116 -8.91 3.42 15.09
C ASP A 116 -9.36 2.84 16.44
N LEU A 117 -10.07 1.71 16.43
CA LEU A 117 -10.54 1.05 17.65
C LEU A 117 -9.36 0.56 18.50
N ALA A 118 -8.35 -0.05 17.87
CA ALA A 118 -7.16 -0.53 18.57
C ALA A 118 -6.40 0.64 19.23
N ALA A 119 -6.22 1.75 18.51
CA ALA A 119 -5.63 2.96 19.04
C ALA A 119 -6.47 3.55 20.19
N GLY A 120 -7.79 3.61 20.04
CA GLY A 120 -8.71 4.08 21.07
C GLY A 120 -8.65 3.26 22.35
N ILE A 121 -8.59 1.94 22.25
CA ILE A 121 -8.41 1.03 23.41
C ILE A 121 -7.06 1.31 24.09
N ALA A 122 -5.99 1.47 23.32
CA ALA A 122 -4.65 1.73 23.88
C ALA A 122 -4.61 3.06 24.63
N VAL A 123 -5.19 4.13 24.06
CA VAL A 123 -5.30 5.45 24.71
C VAL A 123 -6.15 5.36 25.97
N TYR A 124 -7.28 4.65 25.93
CA TYR A 124 -8.16 4.48 27.08
C TYR A 124 -7.44 3.77 28.23
N ARG A 125 -6.76 2.64 27.97
CA ARG A 125 -5.99 1.90 28.99
C ARG A 125 -4.91 2.75 29.64
N ALA A 126 -4.15 3.47 28.83
CA ALA A 126 -3.14 4.40 29.31
C ALA A 126 -3.74 5.52 30.18
N SER A 127 -4.97 5.96 29.89
CA SER A 127 -5.66 7.00 30.68
C SER A 127 -6.19 6.50 32.03
N VAL A 128 -6.49 5.20 32.16
CA VAL A 128 -6.99 4.58 33.41
C VAL A 128 -5.90 3.86 34.21
N GLY A 129 -4.66 3.83 33.71
CA GLY A 129 -3.51 3.23 34.40
C GLY A 129 -3.40 1.71 34.26
N GLU A 130 -3.98 1.13 33.19
CA GLU A 130 -3.81 -0.28 32.80
C GLU A 130 -2.65 -0.47 31.80
#